data_AF-A0A960ZH38-F1
#
_entry.id   AF-A0A960ZH38-F1
#
_cell.length_a   1.000
_cell.length_b   1.000
_cell.length_c   1.000
_cell.angle_alpha   90.00
_cell.angle_beta   90.00
_cell.angle_gamma   90.00
#
_symmetry.space_group_name_H-M   'P 1'
#
loop_
_entity.id
_entity.type
_entity.pdbx_description
1 polymer ?
#
loop_
_entity_poly.entity_id
_entity_poly.type
_entity_poly.pdbx_seq_one_letter_code
_entity_poly.pdbx_strand_id
1 'polypeptide(L)'
;MHAETLEYQQQWLKIRKALLQMDSQKTRCKSLKALKNMLTTVDDKLVPVVWMSLAVAYYYDNVYNYSIYYCKKTLERYPLHPEAIFCATFLVHLYRLLGMKKERYEAEGSRFRLMKRMIMQSENQQHRLFALQELRQEFADRDLLQDFYAFFNQTLRHNPHGKLLDIGSLTDISS
;
A
#
# COMPACT_ATOMS: atom_id res chain seq x y z
N MET A 1 3.88 17.85 24.49
CA MET A 1 3.00 17.30 23.44
C MET A 1 2.99 18.30 22.29
N HIS A 2 3.68 18.00 21.19
CA HIS A 2 3.97 18.96 20.13
C HIS A 2 2.77 19.18 19.19
N ALA A 3 2.51 20.44 18.82
CA ALA A 3 1.40 20.85 17.96
C ALA A 3 1.35 20.09 16.61
N GLU A 4 2.52 19.74 16.05
CA GLU A 4 2.65 18.94 14.82
C GLU A 4 2.01 17.55 14.94
N THR A 5 2.13 16.91 16.12
CA THR A 5 1.50 15.60 16.36
C THR A 5 -0.02 15.72 16.40
N LEU A 6 -0.55 16.83 16.91
CA LEU A 6 -1.98 17.09 16.98
C LEU A 6 -2.56 17.36 15.59
N GLU A 7 -1.87 18.15 14.76
CA GLU A 7 -2.29 18.45 13.39
C GLU A 7 -2.31 17.18 12.52
N TYR A 8 -1.25 16.37 12.59
CA TYR A 8 -1.18 15.07 11.92
C TYR A 8 -2.37 14.17 12.30
N GLN A 9 -2.68 14.05 13.60
CA GLN A 9 -3.81 13.25 14.09
C GLN A 9 -5.15 13.77 13.56
N GLN A 10 -5.35 15.09 13.50
CA GLN A 10 -6.57 15.68 12.95
C GLN A 10 -6.71 15.41 11.44
N GLN A 11 -5.62 15.50 10.68
CA GLN A 11 -5.62 15.18 9.26
C GLN A 11 -5.93 13.70 9.02
N TRP A 12 -5.34 12.79 9.80
CA TRP A 12 -5.68 11.37 9.77
C TRP A 12 -7.17 11.09 10.04
N LEU A 13 -7.74 11.73 11.06
CA LEU A 13 -9.18 11.59 11.37
C LEU A 13 -10.07 12.07 10.21
N LYS A 14 -9.67 13.14 9.50
CA LYS A 14 -10.37 13.62 8.30
C LYS A 14 -10.33 12.59 7.17
N ILE A 15 -9.17 11.96 6.92
CA ILE A 15 -9.03 10.90 5.92
C ILE A 15 -9.91 9.70 6.27
N ARG A 16 -9.83 9.21 7.52
CA ARG A 16 -10.65 8.09 8.00
C ARG A 16 -12.14 8.35 7.82
N LYS A 17 -12.61 9.54 8.21
CA LYS A 17 -14.01 9.94 8.04
C LYS A 17 -14.42 9.97 6.57
N ALA A 18 -13.56 10.47 5.69
CA ALA A 18 -13.83 10.49 4.25
C ALA A 18 -13.95 9.07 3.70
N LEU A 19 -13.07 8.15 4.07
CA LEU A 19 -13.12 6.74 3.65
C LEU A 19 -14.40 6.04 4.10
N LEU A 20 -14.81 6.17 5.37
CA LEU A 20 -16.07 5.58 5.86
C LEU A 20 -17.31 6.14 5.16
N GLN A 21 -17.23 7.36 4.63
CA GLN A 21 -18.31 7.99 3.87
C GLN A 21 -18.39 7.51 2.42
N MET A 22 -17.48 6.65 1.94
CA MET A 22 -17.51 6.17 0.56
C MET A 22 -18.42 4.97 0.32
N ASP A 23 -18.82 4.27 1.39
CA ASP A 23 -19.66 3.07 1.32
C ASP A 23 -21.09 3.37 0.84
N SER A 24 -21.61 4.58 1.11
CA SER A 24 -22.93 5.01 0.62
C SER A 24 -22.81 5.87 -0.64
N GLN A 25 -23.64 5.59 -1.66
CA GLN A 25 -23.71 6.42 -2.88
C GLN A 25 -24.01 7.90 -2.57
N LYS A 26 -24.85 8.19 -1.56
CA LYS A 26 -25.25 9.57 -1.19
C LYS A 26 -24.08 10.42 -0.65
N THR A 27 -23.01 9.79 -0.16
CA THR A 27 -21.89 10.49 0.51
C THR A 27 -20.58 10.44 -0.28
N ARG A 28 -20.50 9.67 -1.38
CA ARG A 28 -19.31 9.55 -2.24
C ARG A 28 -18.78 10.88 -2.76
N CYS A 29 -19.63 11.71 -3.38
CA CYS A 29 -19.19 12.98 -3.95
C CYS A 29 -18.64 13.94 -2.88
N LYS A 30 -19.22 13.91 -1.66
CA LYS A 30 -18.74 14.71 -0.53
C LYS A 30 -17.36 14.24 -0.06
N SER A 31 -17.16 12.92 0.04
CA SER A 31 -15.88 12.33 0.39
C SER A 31 -14.79 12.66 -0.63
N LEU A 32 -15.08 12.47 -1.94
CA LEU A 32 -14.13 12.79 -3.01
C LEU A 32 -13.71 14.27 -2.97
N LYS A 33 -14.66 15.19 -2.75
CA LYS A 33 -14.36 16.62 -2.60
C LYS A 33 -13.48 16.90 -1.37
N ALA A 34 -13.76 16.25 -0.24
CA ALA A 34 -12.95 16.40 0.97
C ALA A 34 -11.51 15.92 0.75
N LEU A 35 -11.32 14.74 0.15
CA LEU A 35 -10.00 14.20 -0.16
C LEU A 35 -9.21 15.09 -1.13
N LYS A 36 -9.88 15.66 -2.16
CA LYS A 36 -9.25 16.61 -3.08
C LYS A 36 -8.76 17.88 -2.37
N ASN A 37 -9.57 18.42 -1.47
CA ASN A 37 -9.20 19.61 -0.71
C ASN A 37 -8.00 19.36 0.22
N MET A 38 -7.78 18.12 0.64
CA MET A 38 -6.61 17.77 1.46
C MET A 38 -5.30 17.77 0.67
N LEU A 39 -5.32 17.67 -0.66
CA LEU A 39 -4.10 17.60 -1.48
C LEU A 39 -3.16 18.81 -1.34
N THR A 40 -3.68 19.96 -0.90
CA THR A 40 -2.89 21.20 -0.77
C THR A 40 -2.40 21.48 0.65
N THR A 41 -2.90 20.74 1.64
CA THR A 41 -2.72 21.07 3.07
C THR A 41 -2.30 19.88 3.92
N VAL A 42 -2.31 18.66 3.36
CA VAL A 42 -1.97 17.45 4.10
C VAL A 42 -0.47 17.35 4.34
N ASP A 43 -0.09 16.86 5.52
CA ASP A 43 1.27 16.48 5.89
C ASP A 43 1.84 15.47 4.87
N ASP A 44 3.09 15.65 4.48
CA ASP A 44 3.78 14.81 3.49
C ASP A 44 3.72 13.31 3.81
N LYS A 45 3.71 12.94 5.09
CA LYS A 45 3.60 11.53 5.55
C LYS A 45 2.22 10.93 5.27
N LEU A 46 1.19 11.76 5.14
CA LEU A 46 -0.18 11.35 4.87
C LEU A 46 -0.56 11.46 3.39
N VAL A 47 0.27 12.10 2.56
CA VAL A 47 0.07 12.17 1.10
C VAL A 47 -0.15 10.78 0.46
N PRO A 48 0.65 9.73 0.73
CA PRO A 48 0.40 8.40 0.13
C PRO A 48 -0.97 7.85 0.51
N VAL A 49 -1.43 8.08 1.75
CA VAL A 49 -2.75 7.69 2.24
C VAL A 49 -3.85 8.43 1.48
N VAL A 50 -3.70 9.75 1.31
CA VAL A 50 -4.67 10.58 0.57
C VAL A 50 -4.76 10.14 -0.89
N TRP A 51 -3.63 9.87 -1.55
CA TRP A 51 -3.61 9.44 -2.94
C TRP A 51 -4.21 8.05 -3.12
N MET A 52 -3.87 7.10 -2.25
CA MET A 52 -4.54 5.79 -2.22
C MET A 52 -6.05 5.95 -2.03
N SER A 53 -6.48 6.79 -1.08
CA SER A 53 -7.90 7.05 -0.80
C SER A 53 -8.61 7.65 -2.02
N LEU A 54 -7.96 8.59 -2.72
CA LEU A 54 -8.48 9.15 -3.96
C LEU A 54 -8.58 8.09 -5.05
N ALA A 55 -7.60 7.20 -5.17
CA ALA A 55 -7.65 6.11 -6.16
C ALA A 55 -8.90 5.23 -5.94
N VAL A 56 -9.17 4.86 -4.69
CA VAL A 56 -10.38 4.09 -4.31
C VAL A 56 -11.65 4.90 -4.55
N ALA A 57 -11.65 6.20 -4.25
CA ALA A 57 -12.81 7.06 -4.44
C ALA A 57 -13.21 7.18 -5.92
N TYR A 58 -12.22 7.37 -6.79
CA TYR A 58 -12.44 7.39 -8.24
C TYR A 58 -12.86 6.05 -8.81
N TYR A 59 -12.41 4.93 -8.23
CA TYR A 59 -12.89 3.60 -8.60
C TYR A 59 -14.39 3.44 -8.33
N TYR A 60 -14.85 3.80 -7.13
CA TYR A 60 -16.27 3.72 -6.78
C TYR A 60 -17.16 4.70 -7.56
N ASP A 61 -16.57 5.74 -8.15
CA ASP A 61 -17.24 6.68 -9.04
C ASP A 61 -17.13 6.27 -10.52
N ASN A 62 -16.58 5.08 -10.81
CA ASN A 62 -16.32 4.54 -12.14
C ASN A 62 -15.42 5.41 -13.03
N VAL A 63 -14.62 6.29 -12.43
CA VAL A 63 -13.65 7.13 -13.17
C VAL A 63 -12.25 6.50 -13.09
N TYR A 64 -12.11 5.35 -13.75
CA TYR A 64 -10.93 4.49 -13.62
C TYR A 64 -9.61 5.14 -14.04
N ASN A 65 -9.62 6.09 -14.97
CA ASN A 65 -8.41 6.82 -15.39
C ASN A 65 -7.76 7.59 -14.22
N TYR A 66 -8.57 8.25 -13.37
CA TYR A 66 -8.04 8.93 -12.19
C TYR A 66 -7.63 7.92 -11.11
N SER A 67 -8.35 6.81 -10.98
CA SER A 67 -7.96 5.72 -10.08
C SER A 67 -6.56 5.20 -10.41
N ILE A 68 -6.31 4.88 -11.68
CA ILE A 68 -5.01 4.46 -12.20
C ILE A 68 -3.95 5.55 -11.99
N TYR A 69 -4.28 6.81 -12.28
CA TYR A 69 -3.36 7.94 -12.11
C TYR A 69 -2.83 8.03 -10.68
N TYR A 70 -3.70 8.03 -9.67
CA TYR A 70 -3.27 8.14 -8.27
C TYR A 70 -2.49 6.91 -7.80
N CYS A 71 -2.85 5.72 -8.26
CA CYS A 71 -2.04 4.53 -7.98
C CYS A 71 -0.63 4.65 -8.55
N LYS A 72 -0.48 4.98 -9.84
CA LYS A 72 0.82 5.17 -10.48
C LYS A 72 1.65 6.25 -9.79
N LYS A 73 1.02 7.38 -9.46
CA LYS A 73 1.66 8.50 -8.77
C LYS A 73 2.19 8.09 -7.39
N THR A 74 1.43 7.26 -6.66
CA THR A 74 1.86 6.73 -5.36
C THR A 74 3.05 5.79 -5.50
N LEU A 75 3.03 4.88 -6.49
CA LEU A 75 4.14 3.97 -6.78
C LEU A 75 5.44 4.70 -7.12
N GLU A 76 5.34 5.76 -7.91
CA GLU A 76 6.48 6.54 -8.36
C GLU A 76 7.11 7.35 -7.22
N ARG A 77 6.27 8.04 -6.43
CA ARG A 77 6.75 9.00 -5.42
C ARG A 77 7.00 8.40 -4.04
N TYR A 78 6.30 7.31 -3.70
CA TYR A 78 6.38 6.67 -2.38
C TYR A 78 6.66 5.15 -2.47
N PRO A 79 7.70 4.70 -3.20
CA PRO A 79 7.94 3.27 -3.45
C PRO A 79 8.28 2.43 -2.21
N LEU A 80 8.55 3.06 -1.06
CA LEU A 80 8.91 2.38 0.20
C LEU A 80 7.82 2.52 1.28
N HIS A 81 6.60 2.87 0.88
CA HIS A 81 5.44 3.06 1.76
C HIS A 81 4.37 1.99 1.51
N PRO A 82 3.68 1.44 2.53
CA PRO A 82 2.70 0.36 2.39
C PRO A 82 1.59 0.61 1.35
N GLU A 83 1.13 1.86 1.22
CA GLU A 83 0.12 2.28 0.25
C GLU A 83 0.57 2.05 -1.19
N ALA A 84 1.89 2.00 -1.46
CA ALA A 84 2.40 1.60 -2.76
C ALA A 84 2.10 0.12 -3.05
N ILE A 85 2.18 -0.78 -2.07
CA ILE A 85 1.79 -2.19 -2.24
C ILE A 85 0.29 -2.29 -2.54
N PHE A 86 -0.53 -1.57 -1.79
CA PHE A 86 -1.97 -1.48 -2.06
C PHE A 86 -2.24 -0.98 -3.48
N CYS A 87 -1.62 0.14 -3.88
CA CYS A 87 -1.78 0.71 -5.22
C CYS A 87 -1.31 -0.24 -6.32
N ALA A 88 -0.24 -1.01 -6.11
CA ALA A 88 0.21 -2.02 -7.06
C ALA A 88 -0.83 -3.15 -7.21
N THR A 89 -1.35 -3.67 -6.10
CA THR A 89 -2.43 -4.68 -6.10
C THR A 89 -3.68 -4.13 -6.79
N PHE A 90 -4.04 -2.89 -6.50
CA PHE A 90 -5.23 -2.27 -7.06
C PHE A 90 -5.12 -2.00 -8.56
N LEU A 91 -3.92 -1.67 -9.07
CA LEU A 91 -3.67 -1.58 -10.51
C LEU A 91 -3.88 -2.92 -11.23
N VAL A 92 -3.43 -4.04 -10.64
CA VAL A 92 -3.69 -5.37 -11.20
C VAL A 92 -5.20 -5.62 -11.34
N HIS A 93 -5.97 -5.25 -10.30
CA HIS A 93 -7.43 -5.35 -10.33
C HIS A 93 -8.07 -4.44 -11.39
N LEU A 94 -7.67 -3.17 -11.45
CA LEU A 94 -8.17 -2.20 -12.44
C LEU A 94 -7.87 -2.65 -13.87
N TYR A 95 -6.65 -3.13 -14.15
CA TYR A 95 -6.28 -3.63 -15.48
C TYR A 95 -7.01 -4.91 -15.85
N ARG A 96 -7.29 -5.79 -14.88
CA ARG A 96 -8.16 -6.95 -15.09
C ARG A 96 -9.58 -6.52 -15.47
N LEU A 97 -10.16 -5.57 -14.72
CA LEU A 97 -11.51 -5.05 -14.98
C LEU A 97 -11.63 -4.42 -16.38
N LEU A 98 -10.59 -3.71 -16.81
CA LEU A 98 -10.55 -3.02 -18.10
C LEU A 98 -10.10 -3.89 -19.28
N GLY A 99 -9.80 -5.18 -19.06
CA GLY A 99 -9.32 -6.08 -20.12
C GLY A 99 -7.90 -5.80 -20.62
N MET A 100 -7.10 -5.04 -19.87
CA MET A 100 -5.74 -4.60 -20.21
C MET A 100 -4.70 -5.67 -19.84
N LYS A 101 -4.60 -6.74 -20.66
CA LYS A 101 -3.80 -7.93 -20.34
C LYS A 101 -2.31 -7.64 -20.13
N LYS A 102 -1.70 -6.81 -20.99
CA LYS A 102 -0.26 -6.52 -20.95
C LYS A 102 0.08 -5.78 -19.65
N GLU A 103 -0.64 -4.70 -19.38
CA GLU A 103 -0.45 -3.84 -18.21
C GLU A 103 -0.72 -4.59 -16.90
N ARG A 104 -1.68 -5.53 -16.91
CA ARG A 104 -1.93 -6.42 -15.77
C ARG A 104 -0.69 -7.24 -15.43
N TYR A 105 -0.09 -7.94 -16.39
CA TYR A 105 1.11 -8.76 -16.12
C TYR A 105 2.31 -7.90 -15.70
N GLU A 106 2.48 -6.72 -16.31
CA GLU A 106 3.51 -5.77 -15.92
C GLU A 106 3.32 -5.28 -14.47
N ALA A 107 2.07 -5.00 -14.07
CA ALA A 107 1.71 -4.61 -12.71
C ALA A 107 1.94 -5.74 -11.70
N GLU A 108 1.56 -6.98 -12.04
CA GLU A 108 1.80 -8.16 -11.21
C GLU A 108 3.29 -8.36 -10.93
N GLY A 109 4.13 -8.34 -11.98
CA GLY A 109 5.59 -8.47 -11.81
C GLY A 109 6.21 -7.29 -11.05
N SER A 110 5.70 -6.07 -11.25
CA SER A 110 6.18 -4.88 -10.55
C SER A 110 5.83 -4.89 -9.06
N ARG A 111 4.66 -5.44 -8.69
CA ARG A 111 4.23 -5.59 -7.30
C ARG A 111 5.20 -6.47 -6.50
N PHE A 112 5.62 -7.61 -7.05
CA PHE A 112 6.62 -8.47 -6.39
C PHE A 112 7.96 -7.77 -6.17
N ARG A 113 8.45 -7.06 -7.20
CA ARG A 113 9.69 -6.29 -7.09
C ARG A 113 9.57 -5.19 -6.04
N LEU A 114 8.41 -4.53 -5.95
CA LEU A 114 8.13 -3.49 -4.96
C LEU A 114 8.19 -4.05 -3.53
N MET A 115 7.51 -5.17 -3.25
CA MET A 115 7.52 -5.79 -1.92
C MET A 115 8.94 -6.20 -1.51
N LYS A 116 9.69 -6.87 -2.40
CA LYS A 116 11.11 -7.22 -2.16
C LYS A 116 11.95 -5.97 -1.89
N ARG A 117 11.76 -4.91 -2.68
CA ARG A 117 12.46 -3.63 -2.48
C ARG A 117 12.15 -3.03 -1.11
N MET A 118 10.89 -3.00 -0.70
CA MET A 118 10.48 -2.46 0.60
C MET A 118 11.08 -3.24 1.77
N ILE A 119 11.08 -4.57 1.71
CA ILE A 119 11.71 -5.43 2.72
C ILE A 119 13.21 -5.12 2.87
N MET A 120 13.91 -4.91 1.75
CA MET A 120 15.36 -4.69 1.74
C MET A 120 15.77 -3.25 2.08
N GLN A 121 14.98 -2.25 1.68
CA GLN A 121 15.40 -0.84 1.67
C GLN A 121 14.65 0.07 2.65
N SER A 122 13.48 -0.35 3.17
CA SER A 122 12.74 0.52 4.08
C SER A 122 13.42 0.61 5.45
N GLU A 123 13.64 1.83 5.92
CA GLU A 123 14.13 2.10 7.28
C GLU A 123 13.05 1.84 8.35
N ASN A 124 11.78 1.81 7.95
CA ASN A 124 10.66 1.57 8.86
C ASN A 124 10.41 0.06 9.02
N GLN A 125 10.62 -0.46 10.24
CA GLN A 125 10.40 -1.86 10.56
C GLN A 125 8.97 -2.35 10.30
N GLN A 126 7.95 -1.52 10.56
CA GLN A 126 6.55 -1.88 10.32
C GLN A 126 6.26 -2.02 8.82
N HIS A 127 6.86 -1.16 7.99
CA HIS A 127 6.69 -1.24 6.53
C HIS A 127 7.33 -2.54 5.99
N ARG A 128 8.52 -2.89 6.48
CA ARG A 128 9.17 -4.17 6.13
C ARG A 128 8.33 -5.37 6.53
N LEU A 129 7.80 -5.38 7.75
CA LEU A 129 6.92 -6.44 8.27
C LEU A 129 5.68 -6.61 7.40
N PHE A 130 4.98 -5.52 7.10
CA PHE A 130 3.81 -5.53 6.22
C PHE A 130 4.15 -6.10 4.84
N ALA A 131 5.21 -5.60 4.20
CA ALA A 131 5.65 -6.09 2.90
C ALA A 131 6.03 -7.58 2.91
N LEU A 132 6.61 -8.07 4.01
CA LEU A 132 6.97 -9.47 4.18
C LEU A 132 5.72 -10.37 4.29
N GLN A 133 4.71 -9.94 5.05
CA GLN A 133 3.44 -10.66 5.20
C GLN A 133 2.69 -10.73 3.86
N GLU A 134 2.58 -9.60 3.16
CA GLU A 134 1.96 -9.54 1.83
C GLU A 134 2.71 -10.44 0.83
N LEU A 135 4.05 -10.40 0.84
CA LEU A 135 4.86 -11.25 -0.02
C LEU A 135 4.65 -12.73 0.31
N ARG A 136 4.63 -13.12 1.59
CA ARG A 136 4.39 -14.50 2.01
C ARG A 136 3.04 -14.99 1.50
N GLN A 137 1.99 -14.19 1.64
CA GLN A 137 0.65 -14.55 1.15
C GLN A 137 0.65 -14.76 -0.36
N GLU A 138 1.29 -13.87 -1.12
CA GLU A 138 1.39 -13.97 -2.57
C GLU A 138 2.14 -15.24 -3.03
N PHE A 139 3.16 -15.68 -2.30
CA PHE A 139 3.81 -16.97 -2.57
C PHE A 139 2.95 -18.17 -2.15
N ALA A 140 2.21 -18.06 -1.03
CA ALA A 140 1.27 -19.08 -0.58
C ALA A 140 0.15 -19.34 -1.60
N ASP A 141 -0.45 -18.27 -2.14
CA ASP A 141 -1.51 -18.33 -3.15
C ASP A 141 -1.06 -18.97 -4.49
N ARG A 142 0.24 -19.19 -4.66
CA ARG A 142 0.87 -19.79 -5.85
C ARG A 142 1.54 -21.14 -5.59
N ASP A 143 1.41 -21.69 -4.37
CA ASP A 143 2.10 -22.90 -3.93
C ASP A 143 3.65 -22.80 -3.97
N LEU A 144 4.19 -21.59 -3.76
CA LEU A 144 5.63 -21.29 -3.84
C LEU A 144 6.25 -20.96 -2.46
N LEU A 145 5.67 -21.44 -1.34
CA LEU A 145 6.17 -21.08 -0.01
C LEU A 145 7.65 -21.41 0.23
N GLN A 146 8.17 -22.47 -0.40
CA GLN A 146 9.59 -22.82 -0.30
C GLN A 146 10.50 -21.73 -0.90
N ASP A 147 10.12 -21.14 -2.04
CA ASP A 147 10.84 -20.02 -2.65
C ASP A 147 10.81 -18.77 -1.76
N PHE A 148 9.70 -18.55 -1.04
CA PHE A 148 9.62 -17.48 -0.04
C PHE A 148 10.64 -17.69 1.09
N TYR A 149 10.75 -18.90 1.66
CA TYR A 149 11.70 -19.18 2.73
C TYR A 149 13.15 -19.09 2.27
N ALA A 150 13.45 -19.51 1.04
CA ALA A 150 14.77 -19.33 0.43
C ALA A 150 15.15 -17.83 0.33
N PHE A 151 14.22 -17.00 -0.17
CA PHE A 151 14.39 -15.54 -0.22
C PHE A 151 14.56 -14.94 1.17
N PHE A 152 13.72 -15.34 2.14
CA PHE A 152 13.76 -14.83 3.51
C PHE A 152 15.11 -15.09 4.19
N ASN A 153 15.62 -16.32 4.07
CA ASN A 153 16.93 -16.70 4.61
C ASN A 153 18.07 -15.91 3.97
N GLN A 154 17.99 -15.61 2.67
CA GLN A 154 18.95 -14.74 1.98
C GLN A 154 18.91 -13.32 2.56
N THR A 155 17.72 -12.74 2.75
CA THR A 155 17.57 -11.41 3.33
C THR A 155 18.15 -11.31 4.75
N LEU A 156 17.96 -12.33 5.59
CA LEU A 156 18.54 -12.38 6.94
C LEU A 156 20.08 -12.39 6.90
N ARG A 157 20.67 -13.19 6.00
CA ARG A 157 22.14 -13.30 5.87
C ARG A 157 22.81 -12.02 5.39
N HIS A 158 22.13 -11.21 4.58
CA HIS A 158 22.65 -9.92 4.11
C HIS A 158 22.43 -8.76 5.09
N ASN A 159 21.82 -9.01 6.27
CA ASN A 159 21.60 -7.99 7.30
C ASN A 159 21.99 -8.49 8.71
N PRO A 160 23.27 -8.85 8.94
CA PRO A 160 23.74 -9.56 10.15
C PRO A 160 23.66 -8.74 11.46
N HIS A 161 23.35 -7.45 11.39
CA HIS A 161 23.14 -6.58 12.55
C HIS A 161 21.66 -6.45 12.99
N GLY A 162 20.78 -7.32 12.48
CA GLY A 162 19.75 -7.94 13.33
C GLY A 162 18.74 -7.04 14.02
N LYS A 163 18.25 -5.97 13.36
CA LYS A 163 16.94 -5.37 13.71
C LYS A 163 15.88 -5.68 12.65
N LEU A 164 16.09 -6.75 11.87
CA LEU A 164 15.04 -7.34 11.05
C LEU A 164 14.43 -8.47 11.87
N LEU A 165 13.29 -8.13 12.49
CA LEU A 165 12.26 -9.05 12.96
C LEU A 165 12.61 -9.72 14.29
N ASP A 166 11.95 -9.25 15.36
CA ASP A 166 11.75 -10.10 16.54
C ASP A 166 10.86 -11.26 16.08
N ILE A 167 11.48 -12.43 15.89
CA ILE A 167 10.95 -13.60 15.19
C ILE A 167 9.69 -14.16 15.86
N GLY A 168 9.43 -13.81 17.12
CA GLY A 168 8.28 -14.29 17.89
C GLY A 168 6.91 -13.99 17.28
N SER A 169 6.80 -13.01 16.37
CA SER A 169 5.51 -12.66 15.74
C SER A 169 5.12 -13.45 14.49
N LEU A 170 6.04 -14.27 13.93
CA LEU A 170 5.77 -15.07 12.72
C LEU A 170 5.67 -16.59 13.00
N THR A 171 6.14 -17.04 14.17
CA THR A 171 6.06 -18.44 14.62
C THR A 171 4.74 -18.81 15.31
N ASP A 172 3.94 -17.82 15.74
CA ASP A 172 2.67 -18.06 16.44
C ASP A 172 1.46 -18.33 15.52
N ILE A 173 1.65 -18.38 14.20
CA ILE A 173 0.56 -18.64 13.22
C ILE A 173 0.52 -20.13 12.82
N SER A 174 1.32 -20.97 13.47
CA SER A 174 1.35 -22.43 13.25
C SER A 174 1.01 -23.25 14.49
N SER A 175 0.28 -22.68 15.45
CA SER A 175 -0.29 -23.41 16.61
C SER A 175 -1.80 -23.53 16.50
#